data_AF-A0A2V7XH61-F1
#
_entry.id   AF-A0A2V7XH61-F1
#
_cell.length_a   1.000
_cell.length_b   1.000
_cell.length_c   1.000
_cell.angle_alpha   90.00
_cell.angle_beta   90.00
_cell.angle_gamma   90.00
#
_symmetry.space_group_name_H-M   'P 1'
#
loop_
_entity.id
_entity.type
_entity.pdbx_description
1 polymer ?
#
loop_
_entity_poly.entity_id
_entity_poly.type
_entity_poly.pdbx_seq_one_letter_code
_entity_poly.pdbx_strand_id
1 'polypeptide(L)'
;MKFRFAVVVILLAACANPPAPKVVPQAARPTHALTPVASVAKTIVEPRIRVGMLSDQTSVTFPRVDGGYYLITNTGASILRRGFTDAAPLNAATIRYAVQAGAISDKPSAETFASRLRTDTNQRVDAIFDPAAGAYRILVGDFPDTQSAQPLRNQLVAAGYGKDMLVVRRPTDQPFERQHQIVDDEGERSTLQGESILVMPVSGETVTIDQKPYRSAARVLINNRGLLNI
;
A
#
# COMPACT_ATOMS: atom_id res chain seq x y z
N MET A 1 55.14 72.66 -12.89
CA MET A 1 55.17 71.36 -13.60
C MET A 1 54.56 70.30 -12.69
N LYS A 2 53.46 69.67 -13.09
CA LYS A 2 52.68 68.71 -12.29
C LYS A 2 53.14 67.28 -12.63
N PHE A 3 53.73 66.56 -11.68
CA PHE A 3 53.93 65.10 -11.79
C PHE A 3 52.81 64.38 -11.06
N ARG A 4 52.05 63.56 -11.77
CA ARG A 4 51.04 62.65 -11.23
C ARG A 4 51.69 61.28 -11.02
N PHE A 5 51.80 60.83 -9.78
CA PHE A 5 52.12 59.43 -9.46
C PHE A 5 50.82 58.63 -9.40
N ALA A 6 50.70 57.62 -10.25
CA ALA A 6 49.64 56.62 -10.19
C ALA A 6 50.17 55.43 -9.36
N VAL A 7 49.52 55.15 -8.23
CA VAL A 7 49.79 53.97 -7.41
C VAL A 7 48.81 52.88 -7.84
N VAL A 8 49.33 51.80 -8.40
CA VAL A 8 48.57 50.59 -8.75
C VAL A 8 48.61 49.64 -7.55
N VAL A 9 47.44 49.39 -6.94
CA VAL A 9 47.27 48.41 -5.87
C VAL A 9 46.90 47.07 -6.52
N ILE A 10 47.81 46.09 -6.44
CA ILE A 10 47.54 44.71 -6.86
C ILE A 10 47.02 43.93 -5.65
N LEU A 11 45.72 43.60 -5.66
CA LEU A 11 45.09 42.70 -4.70
C LEU A 11 45.42 41.24 -5.07
N LEU A 12 46.32 40.62 -4.30
CA LEU A 12 46.56 39.18 -4.33
C LEU A 12 45.40 38.46 -3.62
N ALA A 13 44.45 37.94 -4.40
CA ALA A 13 43.43 37.03 -3.90
C ALA A 13 44.06 35.66 -3.62
N ALA A 14 44.37 35.38 -2.36
CA ALA A 14 44.78 34.05 -1.91
C ALA A 14 43.59 33.08 -2.05
N CYS A 15 43.68 32.13 -2.98
CA CYS A 15 42.75 31.03 -3.09
C CYS A 15 42.97 30.07 -1.90
N ALA A 16 42.17 30.20 -0.86
CA ALA A 16 42.11 29.19 0.20
C ALA A 16 41.33 27.98 -0.31
N ASN A 17 42.00 26.83 -0.46
CA ASN A 17 41.33 25.57 -0.77
C ASN A 17 40.34 25.23 0.36
N PRO A 18 39.07 24.92 0.03
CA PRO A 18 38.11 24.49 1.05
C PRO A 18 38.59 23.17 1.68
N PRO A 19 38.48 23.02 3.01
CA PRO A 19 38.88 21.79 3.69
C PRO A 19 38.05 20.61 3.18
N ALA A 20 38.71 19.49 2.93
CA ALA A 20 38.06 18.26 2.47
C ALA A 20 36.92 17.89 3.43
N PRO A 21 35.74 17.49 2.91
CA PRO A 21 34.62 17.12 3.74
C PRO A 21 35.02 15.98 4.68
N LYS A 22 34.87 16.20 5.99
CA LYS A 22 35.06 15.16 7.00
C LYS A 22 34.08 14.03 6.69
N VAL A 23 34.61 12.89 6.26
CA VAL A 23 33.85 11.65 6.12
C VAL A 23 33.45 11.23 7.53
N VAL A 24 32.20 11.52 7.90
CA VAL A 24 31.63 11.03 9.15
C VAL A 24 31.52 9.50 9.02
N PRO A 25 32.07 8.71 9.97
CA PRO A 25 31.90 7.27 9.94
C PRO A 25 30.41 6.95 9.94
N GLN A 26 29.94 6.33 8.85
CA GLN A 26 28.56 5.85 8.78
C GLN A 26 28.38 4.78 9.86
N ALA A 27 27.45 5.00 10.79
CA ALA A 27 27.14 4.04 11.84
C ALA A 27 26.95 2.65 11.23
N ALA A 28 27.54 1.64 11.87
CA ALA A 28 27.41 0.25 11.42
C ALA A 28 25.93 -0.09 11.30
N ARG A 29 25.47 -0.42 10.10
CA ARG A 29 24.10 -0.87 9.88
C ARG A 29 23.88 -2.16 10.68
N PRO A 30 22.71 -2.35 11.31
CA PRO A 30 22.38 -3.61 11.96
C PRO A 30 22.59 -4.77 10.99
N THR A 31 23.15 -5.89 11.47
CA THR A 31 23.40 -7.10 10.66
C THR A 31 22.12 -7.74 10.10
N HIS A 32 20.96 -7.27 10.57
CA HIS A 32 19.64 -7.80 10.26
C HIS A 32 18.72 -6.81 9.55
N ALA A 33 19.22 -5.60 9.26
CA ALA A 33 18.47 -4.57 8.57
C ALA A 33 18.03 -5.04 7.18
N LEU A 34 16.90 -4.51 6.73
CA LEU A 34 16.38 -4.73 5.38
C LEU A 34 17.42 -4.26 4.36
N THR A 35 17.99 -5.21 3.60
CA THR A 35 19.13 -4.95 2.73
C THR A 35 18.76 -5.19 1.27
N PRO A 36 18.95 -4.22 0.36
CA PRO A 36 18.73 -4.43 -1.06
C PRO A 36 19.60 -5.57 -1.62
N VAL A 37 19.06 -6.36 -2.53
CA VAL A 37 19.78 -7.44 -3.23
C VAL A 37 19.68 -7.28 -4.74
N ALA A 38 20.78 -7.58 -5.44
CA ALA A 38 20.83 -7.46 -6.90
C ALA A 38 20.02 -8.55 -7.62
N SER A 39 19.83 -9.71 -6.98
CA SER A 39 19.12 -10.85 -7.56
C SER A 39 18.46 -11.72 -6.49
N VAL A 40 17.31 -12.29 -6.83
CA VAL A 40 16.62 -13.31 -6.03
C VAL A 40 17.01 -14.68 -6.56
N ALA A 41 17.57 -15.54 -5.70
CA ALA A 41 18.06 -16.85 -6.11
C ALA A 41 16.93 -17.85 -6.45
N LYS A 42 15.69 -17.54 -6.07
CA LYS A 42 14.52 -18.40 -6.21
C LYS A 42 13.49 -17.75 -7.14
N THR A 43 12.89 -18.55 -8.01
CA THR A 43 11.83 -18.12 -8.92
C THR A 43 10.61 -19.04 -8.81
N ILE A 44 9.42 -18.51 -9.05
CA ILE A 44 8.18 -19.30 -9.10
C ILE A 44 8.01 -19.81 -10.54
N VAL A 45 8.07 -21.13 -10.70
CA VAL A 45 7.89 -21.84 -11.99
C VAL A 45 6.44 -21.73 -12.46
N GLU A 46 6.23 -21.62 -13.77
CA GLU A 46 4.88 -21.65 -14.37
C GLU A 46 4.32 -23.08 -14.39
N PRO A 47 2.99 -23.27 -14.28
CA PRO A 47 1.94 -22.25 -14.20
C PRO A 47 1.77 -21.65 -12.79
N ARG A 48 1.60 -20.33 -12.71
CA ARG A 48 1.35 -19.63 -11.44
C ARG A 48 -0.14 -19.59 -11.10
N ILE A 49 -0.50 -20.22 -9.99
CA ILE A 49 -1.85 -20.15 -9.42
C ILE A 49 -1.86 -19.11 -8.30
N ARG A 50 -2.84 -18.20 -8.31
CA ARG A 50 -3.08 -17.23 -7.23
C ARG A 50 -4.33 -17.62 -6.48
N VAL A 51 -4.23 -17.70 -5.16
CA VAL A 51 -5.34 -18.00 -4.26
C VAL A 51 -5.45 -16.84 -3.28
N GLY A 52 -6.61 -16.20 -3.22
CA GLY A 52 -6.88 -15.18 -2.21
C GLY A 52 -7.07 -15.83 -0.85
N MET A 53 -6.28 -15.42 0.12
CA MET A 53 -6.21 -16.02 1.45
C MET A 53 -6.90 -15.15 2.50
N LEU A 54 -6.50 -13.89 2.59
CA LEU A 54 -7.01 -12.93 3.58
C LEU A 54 -7.34 -11.61 2.89
N SER A 55 -8.40 -10.95 3.34
CA SER A 55 -8.82 -9.64 2.82
C SER A 55 -8.96 -8.65 3.96
N ASP A 56 -8.67 -7.38 3.69
CA ASP A 56 -8.92 -6.28 4.61
C ASP A 56 -8.21 -6.41 5.97
N GLN A 57 -6.97 -6.89 5.92
CA GLN A 57 -6.12 -7.02 7.10
C GLN A 57 -5.46 -5.67 7.42
N THR A 58 -5.43 -5.30 8.70
CA THR A 58 -4.70 -4.12 9.18
C THR A 58 -3.20 -4.39 9.30
N SER A 59 -2.81 -5.65 9.44
CA SER A 59 -1.45 -6.13 9.37
C SER A 59 -1.39 -7.61 9.00
N VAL A 60 -0.22 -8.07 8.56
CA VAL A 60 0.09 -9.49 8.39
C VAL A 60 1.48 -9.78 8.96
N THR A 61 1.61 -10.87 9.73
CA THR A 61 2.88 -11.27 10.35
C THR A 61 3.43 -12.51 9.68
N PHE A 62 4.71 -12.45 9.32
CA PHE A 62 5.51 -13.55 8.81
C PHE A 62 6.51 -13.97 9.90
N PRO A 63 6.40 -15.19 10.44
CA PRO A 63 7.28 -15.65 11.52
C PRO A 63 8.73 -15.75 11.06
N ARG A 64 9.69 -15.74 11.98
CA ARG A 64 11.10 -15.95 11.61
C ARG A 64 11.29 -17.34 10.98
N VAL A 65 11.94 -17.40 9.83
CA VAL A 65 12.39 -18.63 9.16
C VAL A 65 13.89 -18.60 8.97
N ASP A 66 14.50 -19.77 8.78
CA ASP A 66 15.91 -19.84 8.42
C ASP A 66 16.19 -19.05 7.12
N GLY A 67 17.34 -18.37 7.07
CA GLY A 67 17.70 -17.46 5.97
C GLY A 67 16.84 -16.19 5.84
N GLY A 68 15.63 -16.15 6.40
CA GLY A 68 14.68 -15.05 6.31
C GLY A 68 13.87 -15.00 5.02
N TYR A 69 13.53 -13.78 4.58
CA TYR A 69 12.65 -13.53 3.44
C TYR A 69 13.28 -12.62 2.40
N TYR A 70 13.03 -12.92 1.13
CA TYR A 70 13.06 -11.93 0.06
C TYR A 70 11.74 -11.15 0.06
N LEU A 71 11.84 -9.83 0.04
CA LEU A 71 10.73 -8.89 -0.13
C LEU A 71 10.91 -8.22 -1.50
N ILE A 72 10.03 -8.54 -2.43
CA ILE A 72 10.17 -8.15 -3.85
C ILE A 72 9.03 -7.20 -4.21
N THR A 73 9.38 -5.99 -4.62
CA THR A 73 8.44 -4.98 -5.13
C THR A 73 8.70 -4.73 -6.63
N ASN A 74 7.97 -3.79 -7.22
CA ASN A 74 8.27 -3.29 -8.56
C ASN A 74 9.56 -2.44 -8.61
N THR A 75 10.05 -1.92 -7.47
CA THR A 75 11.25 -1.06 -7.41
C THR A 75 12.53 -1.84 -7.14
N GLY A 76 12.43 -3.10 -6.70
CA GLY A 76 13.58 -3.96 -6.49
C GLY A 76 13.29 -5.11 -5.53
N ALA A 77 14.34 -5.83 -5.16
CA ALA A 77 14.28 -6.88 -4.16
C ALA A 77 15.17 -6.52 -2.98
N SER A 78 14.70 -6.87 -1.78
CA SER A 78 15.46 -6.77 -0.53
C SER A 78 15.42 -8.11 0.20
N ILE A 79 16.40 -8.34 1.08
CA ILE A 79 16.42 -9.46 2.00
C ILE A 79 16.23 -8.96 3.43
N LEU A 80 15.40 -9.65 4.19
CA LEU A 80 15.21 -9.46 5.62
C LEU A 80 15.45 -10.79 6.34
N ARG A 81 16.52 -10.88 7.14
CA ARG A 81 16.95 -12.12 7.81
C ARG A 81 16.21 -12.36 9.14
N ARG A 82 14.96 -11.91 9.23
CA ARG A 82 14.14 -11.83 10.45
C ARG A 82 12.69 -12.18 10.13
N GLY A 83 11.90 -12.48 11.17
CA GLY A 83 10.43 -12.40 11.06
C GLY A 83 10.01 -10.94 11.00
N PHE A 84 8.83 -10.66 10.47
CA PHE A 84 8.34 -9.28 10.37
C PHE A 84 6.83 -9.19 10.33
N THR A 85 6.32 -8.01 10.65
CA THR A 85 4.94 -7.61 10.46
C THR A 85 4.88 -6.51 9.41
N ASP A 86 4.03 -6.69 8.40
CA ASP A 86 3.67 -5.65 7.46
C ASP A 86 2.36 -5.01 7.93
N ALA A 87 2.38 -3.69 8.14
CA ALA A 87 1.22 -2.91 8.54
C ALA A 87 0.65 -2.15 7.35
N ALA A 88 -0.68 -2.16 7.25
CA ALA A 88 -1.38 -1.44 6.21
C ALA A 88 -1.23 0.09 6.37
N PRO A 89 -1.16 0.87 5.28
CA PRO A 89 -1.05 2.33 5.35
C PRO A 89 -2.12 3.00 6.21
N LEU A 90 -3.33 2.43 6.22
CA LEU A 90 -4.49 2.95 6.94
C LEU A 90 -4.98 1.97 8.00
N ASN A 91 -4.04 1.29 8.68
CA ASN A 91 -4.34 0.34 9.75
C ASN A 91 -5.17 0.92 10.92
N ALA A 92 -5.15 2.24 11.12
CA ALA A 92 -5.89 2.96 12.16
C ALA A 92 -7.02 3.85 11.60
N ALA A 93 -7.33 3.78 10.31
CA ALA A 93 -8.38 4.61 9.74
C ALA A 93 -9.78 4.18 10.21
N THR A 94 -10.67 5.16 10.37
CA THR A 94 -12.06 4.91 10.72
C THR A 94 -12.74 4.15 9.59
N ILE A 95 -13.24 2.95 9.90
CA ILE A 95 -13.98 2.12 8.95
C ILE A 95 -15.36 2.74 8.73
N ARG A 96 -15.76 2.83 7.45
CA ARG A 96 -17.07 3.30 7.03
C ARG A 96 -17.74 2.27 6.12
N TYR A 97 -19.07 2.31 6.07
CA TYR A 97 -19.90 1.37 5.33
C TYR A 97 -20.82 2.09 4.36
N ALA A 98 -21.19 1.41 3.29
CA ALA A 98 -22.11 1.88 2.27
C ALA A 98 -22.95 0.72 1.73
N VAL A 99 -24.10 1.02 1.14
CA VAL A 99 -24.91 0.03 0.43
C VAL A 99 -24.42 -0.07 -1.00
N GLN A 100 -24.05 -1.27 -1.46
CA GLN A 100 -23.74 -1.53 -2.86
C GLN A 100 -25.05 -1.71 -3.63
N ALA A 101 -25.45 -0.66 -4.36
CA ALA A 101 -26.69 -0.63 -5.12
C ALA A 101 -26.59 -1.38 -6.47
N GLY A 102 -25.37 -1.59 -6.97
CA GLY A 102 -25.14 -2.32 -8.20
C GLY A 102 -23.66 -2.41 -8.59
N ALA A 103 -23.39 -3.17 -9.64
CA ALA A 103 -22.11 -3.23 -10.34
C ALA A 103 -22.36 -3.10 -11.84
N ILE A 104 -21.77 -2.10 -12.48
CA ILE A 104 -22.03 -1.75 -13.89
C ILE A 104 -20.68 -1.70 -14.62
N SER A 105 -20.54 -2.47 -15.71
CA SER A 105 -19.27 -2.54 -16.46
C SER A 105 -18.97 -1.27 -17.27
N ASP A 106 -20.00 -0.61 -17.77
CA ASP A 106 -19.87 0.61 -18.58
C ASP A 106 -19.79 1.88 -17.71
N LYS A 107 -18.77 2.71 -17.95
CA LYS A 107 -18.51 3.91 -17.14
C LYS A 107 -19.62 4.98 -17.27
N PRO A 108 -20.04 5.43 -18.47
CA PRO A 108 -21.15 6.36 -18.62
C PRO A 108 -22.44 5.90 -17.94
N SER A 109 -22.77 4.61 -18.04
CA SER A 109 -23.95 4.02 -17.40
C SER A 109 -23.82 4.03 -15.87
N ALA A 110 -22.63 3.69 -15.35
CA ALA A 110 -22.33 3.73 -13.92
C ALA A 110 -22.47 5.16 -13.35
N GLU A 111 -21.92 6.15 -14.05
CA GLU A 111 -22.00 7.56 -13.65
C GLU A 111 -23.44 8.10 -13.70
N THR A 112 -24.17 7.76 -14.76
CA THR A 112 -25.60 8.12 -14.89
C THR A 112 -26.42 7.55 -13.75
N PHE A 113 -26.23 6.25 -13.45
CA PHE A 113 -26.94 5.59 -12.35
C PHE A 113 -26.56 6.16 -10.98
N ALA A 114 -25.27 6.43 -10.75
CA ALA A 114 -24.79 7.07 -9.53
C ALA A 114 -25.39 8.47 -9.33
N SER A 115 -25.51 9.25 -10.42
CA SER A 115 -26.13 10.59 -10.38
C SER A 115 -27.61 10.51 -10.01
N ARG A 116 -28.36 9.60 -10.65
CA ARG A 116 -29.77 9.38 -10.32
C ARG A 116 -29.97 8.96 -8.86
N LEU A 117 -29.19 8.00 -8.37
CA LEU A 117 -29.27 7.57 -6.97
C LEU A 117 -28.97 8.71 -6.00
N ARG A 118 -28.03 9.59 -6.33
CA ARG A 118 -27.71 10.77 -5.51
C ARG A 118 -28.91 11.70 -5.38
N THR A 119 -29.60 11.96 -6.50
CA THR A 119 -30.83 12.77 -6.51
C THR A 119 -31.97 12.10 -5.73
N ASP A 120 -32.21 10.80 -5.97
CA ASP A 120 -33.38 10.10 -5.40
C ASP A 120 -33.24 9.84 -3.89
N THR A 121 -32.02 9.67 -3.39
CA THR A 121 -31.77 9.33 -1.98
C THR A 121 -31.28 10.49 -1.13
N ASN A 122 -30.81 11.57 -1.76
CA ASN A 122 -30.07 12.65 -1.11
C ASN A 122 -28.89 12.13 -0.25
N GLN A 123 -28.31 10.99 -0.65
CA GLN A 123 -27.13 10.39 -0.02
C GLN A 123 -25.90 10.61 -0.87
N ARG A 124 -24.72 10.45 -0.25
CA ARG A 124 -23.47 10.35 -0.99
C ARG A 124 -23.48 9.09 -1.85
N VAL A 125 -23.11 9.21 -3.13
CA VAL A 125 -23.01 8.08 -4.06
C VAL A 125 -21.69 8.13 -4.79
N ASP A 126 -20.94 7.03 -4.79
CA ASP A 126 -19.69 6.92 -5.55
C ASP A 126 -19.75 5.72 -6.51
N ALA A 127 -19.18 5.89 -7.71
CA ALA A 127 -18.96 4.81 -8.68
C ALA A 127 -17.48 4.46 -8.69
N ILE A 128 -17.13 3.32 -8.10
CA ILE A 128 -15.74 2.92 -7.85
C ILE A 128 -15.39 1.74 -8.76
N PHE A 129 -14.40 1.92 -9.63
CA PHE A 129 -13.93 0.85 -10.51
C PHE A 129 -13.25 -0.24 -9.69
N ASP A 130 -13.72 -1.48 -9.87
CA ASP A 130 -13.10 -2.69 -9.36
C ASP A 130 -12.44 -3.44 -10.53
N PRO A 131 -11.11 -3.41 -10.65
CA PRO A 131 -10.40 -4.07 -11.74
C PRO A 131 -10.52 -5.60 -11.68
N ALA A 132 -10.77 -6.20 -10.51
CA ALA A 132 -10.91 -7.65 -10.39
C ALA A 132 -12.25 -8.14 -10.97
N ALA A 133 -13.32 -7.35 -10.80
CA ALA A 133 -14.63 -7.63 -11.36
C ALA A 133 -14.83 -7.04 -12.78
N GLY A 134 -13.94 -6.14 -13.22
CA GLY A 134 -14.10 -5.42 -14.48
C GLY A 134 -15.36 -4.55 -14.51
N ALA A 135 -15.75 -3.99 -13.35
CA ALA A 135 -17.00 -3.23 -13.21
C ALA A 135 -16.91 -2.11 -12.17
N TYR A 136 -17.74 -1.09 -12.34
CA TYR A 136 -17.94 0.00 -11.37
C TYR A 136 -18.95 -0.43 -10.31
N ARG A 137 -18.50 -0.51 -9.06
CA ARG A 137 -19.36 -0.71 -7.90
C ARG A 137 -20.00 0.62 -7.50
N ILE A 138 -21.31 0.62 -7.31
CA ILE A 138 -22.08 1.82 -6.99
C ILE A 138 -22.40 1.80 -5.49
N LEU A 139 -21.77 2.69 -4.73
CA LEU A 139 -21.84 2.72 -3.27
C LEU A 139 -22.64 3.92 -2.79
N VAL A 140 -23.72 3.66 -2.04
CA VAL A 140 -24.69 4.66 -1.56
C VAL A 140 -24.61 4.81 -0.04
N GLY A 141 -24.50 6.04 0.44
CA GLY A 141 -24.44 6.43 1.85
C GLY A 141 -23.07 6.24 2.51
N ASP A 142 -22.92 6.79 3.70
CA ASP A 142 -21.69 6.73 4.49
C ASP A 142 -22.03 6.52 5.96
N PHE A 143 -21.79 5.29 6.45
CA PHE A 143 -22.29 4.82 7.73
C PHE A 143 -21.16 4.33 8.64
N PRO A 144 -21.28 4.50 9.97
CA PRO A 144 -20.28 4.01 10.92
C PRO A 144 -20.25 2.48 11.04
N ASP A 145 -21.36 1.80 10.76
CA ASP A 145 -21.50 0.36 10.91
C ASP A 145 -22.53 -0.21 9.91
N THR A 146 -22.63 -1.54 9.86
CA THR A 146 -23.54 -2.22 8.95
C THR A 146 -25.01 -2.03 9.31
N GLN A 147 -25.31 -1.84 10.61
CA GLN A 147 -26.69 -1.73 11.11
C GLN A 147 -27.31 -0.39 10.76
N SER A 148 -26.55 0.69 10.84
CA SER A 148 -26.96 2.04 10.46
C SER A 148 -27.15 2.22 8.95
N ALA A 149 -26.51 1.39 8.12
CA ALA A 149 -26.75 1.34 6.68
C ALA A 149 -28.05 0.59 6.28
N GLN A 150 -28.62 -0.18 7.22
CA GLN A 150 -29.74 -1.07 6.99
C GLN A 150 -31.04 -0.37 6.53
N PRO A 151 -31.42 0.80 7.10
CA PRO A 151 -32.60 1.55 6.64
C PRO A 151 -32.48 1.97 5.18
N LEU A 152 -31.30 2.47 4.76
CA LEU A 152 -31.06 2.86 3.38
C LEU A 152 -31.15 1.65 2.44
N ARG A 153 -30.57 0.51 2.82
CA ARG A 153 -30.68 -0.72 2.04
C ARG A 153 -32.14 -1.09 1.80
N ASN A 154 -32.95 -1.08 2.85
CA ASN A 154 -34.37 -1.44 2.77
C ASN A 154 -35.15 -0.43 1.92
N GLN A 155 -34.84 0.87 2.03
CA GLN A 155 -35.43 1.91 1.20
C GLN A 155 -35.13 1.68 -0.29
N LEU A 156 -33.88 1.37 -0.64
CA LEU A 156 -33.47 1.09 -2.01
C LEU A 156 -34.16 -0.16 -2.58
N VAL A 157 -34.28 -1.22 -1.76
CA VAL A 157 -35.00 -2.45 -2.13
C VAL A 157 -36.48 -2.15 -2.37
N ALA A 158 -37.13 -1.41 -1.47
CA ALA A 158 -38.54 -1.02 -1.60
C ALA A 158 -38.80 -0.12 -2.81
N ALA A 159 -37.83 0.73 -3.18
CA ALA A 159 -37.87 1.56 -4.38
C ALA A 159 -37.57 0.79 -5.68
N GLY A 160 -37.30 -0.52 -5.60
CA GLY A 160 -37.15 -1.38 -6.77
C GLY A 160 -35.76 -1.37 -7.41
N TYR A 161 -34.74 -0.81 -6.73
CA TYR A 161 -33.38 -0.76 -7.27
C TYR A 161 -32.66 -2.13 -7.30
N GLY A 162 -33.16 -3.12 -6.55
CA GLY A 162 -32.60 -4.47 -6.48
C GLY A 162 -33.16 -5.22 -5.28
N LYS A 163 -33.01 -6.55 -5.27
CA LYS A 163 -33.51 -7.40 -4.17
C LYS A 163 -32.40 -7.76 -3.17
N ASP A 164 -31.21 -8.05 -3.68
CA ASP A 164 -30.08 -8.56 -2.89
C ASP A 164 -28.93 -7.54 -2.82
N MET A 165 -29.19 -6.39 -2.21
CA MET A 165 -28.15 -5.39 -1.97
C MET A 165 -27.30 -5.74 -0.77
N LEU A 166 -25.99 -5.53 -0.88
CA LEU A 166 -25.03 -5.79 0.19
C LEU A 166 -24.63 -4.49 0.88
N VAL A 167 -24.44 -4.54 2.20
CA VAL A 167 -23.72 -3.50 2.92
C VAL A 167 -22.25 -3.87 2.90
N VAL A 168 -21.41 -2.98 2.39
CA VAL A 168 -19.98 -3.22 2.18
C VAL A 168 -19.15 -2.14 2.86
N ARG A 169 -17.89 -2.46 3.17
CA ARG A 169 -16.93 -1.44 3.61
C ARG A 169 -16.64 -0.47 2.47
N ARG A 170 -16.75 0.82 2.78
CA ARG A 170 -16.46 1.88 1.83
C ARG A 170 -14.94 2.02 1.66
N PRO A 171 -14.44 2.27 0.44
CA PRO A 171 -13.09 2.79 0.23
C PRO A 171 -12.85 4.05 1.04
N THR A 172 -11.60 4.25 1.43
CA THR A 172 -11.19 5.47 2.13
C THR A 172 -11.10 6.63 1.14
N ASP A 173 -11.53 7.81 1.58
CA ASP A 173 -11.33 9.06 0.83
C ASP A 173 -10.02 9.76 1.19
N GLN A 174 -9.39 9.32 2.28
CA GLN A 174 -8.12 9.85 2.72
C GLN A 174 -7.07 9.49 1.67
N PRO A 175 -6.37 10.47 1.06
CA PRO A 175 -5.21 10.18 0.27
C PRO A 175 -4.17 9.46 1.13
N PHE A 176 -3.60 8.37 0.63
CA PHE A 176 -2.53 7.66 1.32
C PHE A 176 -1.49 7.19 0.32
N GLU A 177 -0.24 7.16 0.77
CA GLU A 177 0.85 6.56 0.02
C GLU A 177 0.71 5.04 0.08
N ARG A 178 0.74 4.39 -1.08
CA ARG A 178 0.73 2.93 -1.18
C ARG A 178 2.14 2.41 -0.93
N GLN A 179 2.48 2.35 0.36
CA GLN A 179 3.75 1.86 0.87
C GLN A 179 3.52 0.90 2.03
N HIS A 180 4.37 -0.10 2.12
CA HIS A 180 4.33 -1.11 3.17
C HIS A 180 5.20 -0.67 4.34
N GLN A 181 4.64 -0.74 5.55
CA GLN A 181 5.36 -0.43 6.79
C GLN A 181 5.78 -1.74 7.44
N ILE A 182 7.05 -2.09 7.27
CA ILE A 182 7.63 -3.32 7.79
C ILE A 182 8.22 -3.03 9.17
N VAL A 183 7.84 -3.85 10.15
CA VAL A 183 8.47 -3.87 11.47
C VAL A 183 9.00 -5.29 11.69
N ASP A 184 10.30 -5.44 11.84
CA ASP A 184 10.88 -6.76 12.12
C ASP A 184 10.58 -7.21 13.56
N ASP A 185 10.93 -8.47 13.86
CA ASP A 185 10.73 -9.07 15.17
C ASP A 185 11.58 -8.46 16.31
N GLU A 186 12.50 -7.54 15.99
CA GLU A 186 13.32 -6.77 16.94
C GLU A 186 12.88 -5.30 17.03
N GLY A 187 11.84 -4.91 16.28
CA GLY A 187 11.25 -3.59 16.28
C GLY A 187 11.89 -2.59 15.30
N GLU A 188 12.83 -3.02 14.46
CA GLU A 188 13.39 -2.18 13.41
C GLU A 188 12.33 -1.90 12.36
N ARG A 189 12.15 -0.61 12.03
CA ARG A 189 11.14 -0.16 11.08
C ARG A 189 11.76 0.13 9.73
N SER A 190 11.11 -0.34 8.68
CA SER A 190 11.48 -0.09 7.28
C SER A 190 10.23 0.21 6.46
N THR A 191 10.40 1.02 5.41
CA THR A 191 9.32 1.34 4.47
C THR A 191 9.67 0.80 3.10
N LEU A 192 8.76 0.05 2.50
CA LEU A 192 8.88 -0.44 1.12
C LEU A 192 7.86 0.27 0.23
N GLN A 193 8.35 0.88 -0.84
CA GLN A 193 7.51 1.53 -1.84
C GLN A 193 6.85 0.52 -2.76
N GLY A 194 5.59 0.76 -3.11
CA GLY A 194 4.82 -0.04 -4.06
C GLY A 194 3.52 -0.58 -3.48
N GLU A 195 2.58 -0.89 -4.36
CA GLU A 195 1.25 -1.39 -3.98
C GLU A 195 1.27 -2.86 -3.57
N SER A 196 2.35 -3.59 -3.86
CA SER A 196 2.46 -5.01 -3.59
C SER A 196 3.89 -5.45 -3.29
N ILE A 197 4.01 -6.39 -2.34
CA ILE A 197 5.23 -7.14 -2.05
C ILE A 197 4.98 -8.62 -2.35
N LEU A 198 5.90 -9.27 -3.05
CA LEU A 198 6.02 -10.72 -3.06
C LEU A 198 7.02 -11.14 -1.98
N VAL A 199 6.53 -11.87 -0.97
CA VAL A 199 7.28 -12.40 0.16
C VAL A 199 7.66 -13.84 -0.14
N MET A 200 8.96 -14.13 -0.20
CA MET A 200 9.49 -15.46 -0.50
C MET A 200 10.48 -15.90 0.58
N PRO A 201 10.34 -17.10 1.16
CA PRO A 201 11.36 -17.63 2.07
C PRO A 201 12.69 -17.86 1.33
N VAL A 202 13.81 -17.56 2.00
CA VAL A 202 15.16 -17.67 1.41
C VAL A 202 15.62 -19.14 1.32
N SER A 203 15.52 -19.90 2.41
CA SER A 203 15.96 -21.31 2.46
C SER A 203 14.82 -22.35 2.52
N GLY A 204 13.56 -21.90 2.48
CA GLY A 204 12.37 -22.76 2.60
C GLY A 204 11.51 -22.84 1.32
N GLU A 205 10.61 -23.83 1.29
CA GLU A 205 9.59 -23.97 0.25
C GLU A 205 8.22 -23.44 0.65
N THR A 206 8.06 -23.02 1.91
CA THR A 206 6.77 -22.61 2.45
C THR A 206 6.85 -21.27 3.17
N VAL A 207 5.77 -20.50 3.06
CA VAL A 207 5.48 -19.31 3.85
C VAL A 207 4.31 -19.62 4.78
N THR A 208 4.39 -19.19 6.03
CA THR A 208 3.29 -19.36 7.00
C THR A 208 2.45 -18.10 7.03
N ILE A 209 1.14 -18.24 6.84
CA ILE A 209 0.15 -17.15 6.89
C ILE A 209 -0.98 -17.64 7.79
N ASP A 210 -1.30 -16.87 8.84
CA ASP A 210 -2.33 -17.23 9.82
C ASP A 210 -2.17 -18.68 10.33
N GLN A 211 -0.95 -19.00 10.79
CA GLN A 211 -0.55 -20.31 11.32
C GLN A 211 -0.63 -21.49 10.34
N LYS A 212 -1.00 -21.26 9.08
CA LYS A 212 -1.07 -22.30 8.04
C LYS A 212 0.11 -22.19 7.07
N PRO A 213 0.79 -23.30 6.74
CA PRO A 213 1.87 -23.28 5.77
C PRO A 213 1.32 -23.32 4.34
N TYR A 214 1.84 -22.45 3.47
CA TYR A 214 1.54 -22.39 2.04
C TYR A 214 2.84 -22.53 1.24
N ARG A 215 2.77 -23.21 0.10
CA ARG A 215 3.95 -23.39 -0.76
C ARG A 215 4.29 -22.10 -1.52
N SER A 216 5.57 -21.95 -1.87
CA SER A 216 6.16 -20.92 -2.73
C SER A 216 6.33 -19.53 -2.10
N ALA A 217 5.29 -18.70 -2.05
CA ALA A 217 5.37 -17.29 -1.75
C ALA A 217 4.02 -16.73 -1.29
N ALA A 218 4.03 -15.59 -0.61
CA ALA A 218 2.84 -14.80 -0.32
C ALA A 218 2.92 -13.49 -1.09
N ARG A 219 1.82 -13.06 -1.71
CA ARG A 219 1.73 -11.70 -2.24
C ARG A 219 0.92 -10.87 -1.26
N VAL A 220 1.50 -9.79 -0.75
CA VAL A 220 0.77 -8.80 0.03
C VAL A 220 0.44 -7.64 -0.90
N LEU A 221 -0.82 -7.20 -0.92
CA LEU A 221 -1.35 -6.15 -1.78
C LEU A 221 -2.08 -5.11 -0.94
N ILE A 222 -1.78 -3.83 -1.15
CA ILE A 222 -2.52 -2.71 -0.55
C ILE A 222 -3.77 -2.45 -1.41
N ASN A 223 -4.94 -2.70 -0.84
CA ASN A 223 -6.22 -2.52 -1.52
C ASN A 223 -6.69 -1.04 -1.50
N ASN A 224 -7.81 -0.75 -2.15
CA ASN A 224 -8.35 0.61 -2.24
C ASN A 224 -8.91 1.18 -0.92
N ARG A 225 -8.97 0.36 0.14
CA ARG A 225 -9.29 0.79 1.51
C ARG A 225 -8.02 1.10 2.33
N GLY A 226 -6.83 0.98 1.73
CA GLY A 226 -5.56 1.13 2.43
C GLY A 226 -5.27 -0.01 3.41
N LEU A 227 -5.90 -1.17 3.20
CA LEU A 227 -5.73 -2.41 3.96
C LEU A 227 -5.01 -3.46 3.12
N LEU A 228 -4.52 -4.53 3.77
CA LEU A 228 -3.77 -5.60 3.11
C LEU A 228 -4.69 -6.74 2.67
N ASN A 229 -4.48 -7.20 1.44
CA ASN A 229 -4.97 -8.48 0.93
C ASN A 229 -3.78 -9.40 0.71
N ILE A 230 -3.97 -10.69 0.99
CA ILE A 230 -2.97 -11.74 0.82
C ILE A 230 -3.50 -12.80 -0.14
#